data_AF-A0AAU2XYZ7-F1
#
_entry.id   AF-A0AAU2XYZ7-F1
#
_cell.length_a   1.000
_cell.length_b   1.000
_cell.length_c   1.000
_cell.angle_alpha   90.00
_cell.angle_beta   90.00
_cell.angle_gamma   90.00
#
_symmetry.space_group_name_H-M   'P 1'
#
loop_
_entity.id
_entity.type
_entity.pdbx_description
1 polymer ?
#
loop_
_entity_poly.entity_id
_entity_poly.type
_entity_poly.pdbx_seq_one_letter_code
_entity_poly.pdbx_strand_id
1 'polypeptide(L)'
;MRIRTPPGTVRWHRAVRSLARLHHRPAPARPSRPAQLRALVAVLDEAVAAQTPADAAVAACGEPGPVSRQTARACGRQSITLHRLRTRLQDLELTEPDLVRAQAHAARLLAYDLWMLRESLNLAFTVHREPRTEAARLRVNGLGRHADDLRRLRDGLRAEAG
;
A
#
# COMPACT_ATOMS: atom_id res chain seq x y z
N MET A 1 30.02 -60.51 54.20
CA MET A 1 28.54 -60.45 54.21
C MET A 1 28.12 -59.13 53.55
N ARG A 2 27.18 -59.18 52.58
CA ARG A 2 26.56 -58.08 51.79
C ARG A 2 27.24 -57.65 50.46
N ILE A 3 26.91 -58.45 49.44
CA ILE A 3 26.40 -58.14 48.08
C ILE A 3 26.27 -56.65 47.68
N ARG A 4 26.75 -56.28 46.48
CA ARG A 4 26.03 -55.42 45.52
C ARG A 4 26.58 -55.50 44.08
N THR A 5 25.72 -55.97 43.19
CA THR A 5 25.77 -55.92 41.71
C THR A 5 25.29 -54.56 41.15
N PRO A 6 25.71 -54.15 39.93
CA PRO A 6 25.18 -53.00 39.17
C PRO A 6 24.17 -53.47 38.07
N PRO A 7 23.75 -52.67 37.06
CA PRO A 7 23.38 -51.25 36.97
C PRO A 7 21.91 -51.07 36.47
N GLY A 8 21.39 -49.84 36.39
CA GLY A 8 20.09 -49.56 35.76
C GLY A 8 20.04 -48.18 35.12
N THR A 9 20.42 -48.08 33.85
CA THR A 9 20.22 -46.90 33.00
C THR A 9 18.80 -46.87 32.45
N VAL A 10 18.02 -45.86 32.86
CA VAL A 10 16.66 -45.65 32.36
C VAL A 10 16.69 -44.94 31.01
N ARG A 11 16.05 -45.57 30.03
CA ARG A 11 16.11 -45.30 28.59
C ARG A 11 14.98 -44.34 28.18
N TRP A 12 15.24 -43.03 28.23
CA TRP A 12 14.29 -41.97 27.87
C TRP A 12 14.27 -41.61 26.37
N HIS A 13 13.95 -42.55 25.48
CA HIS A 13 13.95 -42.24 24.03
C HIS A 13 12.70 -42.64 23.23
N ARG A 14 11.52 -42.80 23.86
CA ARG A 14 10.28 -43.07 23.13
C ARG A 14 9.05 -42.36 23.71
N ALA A 15 9.06 -41.03 23.69
CA ALA A 15 7.81 -40.27 23.90
C ALA A 15 7.73 -38.93 23.15
N VAL A 16 8.76 -38.52 22.41
CA VAL A 16 8.81 -37.17 21.80
C VAL A 16 8.34 -37.15 20.33
N ARG A 17 8.28 -38.31 19.64
CA ARG A 17 7.92 -38.38 18.21
C ARG A 17 6.42 -38.37 17.90
N SER A 18 5.56 -38.35 18.92
CA SER A 18 4.10 -38.46 18.73
C SER A 18 3.38 -37.12 18.77
N LEU A 19 3.95 -36.08 19.39
CA LEU A 19 3.30 -34.77 19.53
C LEU A 19 3.60 -33.80 18.38
N ALA A 20 4.67 -34.01 17.61
CA ALA A 20 5.02 -33.15 16.48
C ALA A 20 4.08 -33.30 15.26
N ARG A 21 3.21 -34.33 15.23
CA ARG A 21 2.32 -34.60 14.09
C ARG A 21 0.94 -33.93 14.19
N LEU A 22 0.59 -33.34 15.33
CA LEU A 22 -0.73 -32.74 15.55
C LEU A 22 -0.80 -31.25 15.23
N HIS A 23 0.31 -30.63 14.82
CA HIS A 23 0.36 -29.21 14.48
C HIS A 23 0.87 -28.92 13.07
N HIS A 24 0.80 -29.90 12.17
CA HIS A 24 0.89 -29.60 10.75
C HIS A 24 -0.42 -28.93 10.32
N ARG A 25 -0.56 -27.64 10.65
CA ARG A 25 -1.60 -26.78 10.10
C ARG A 25 -1.34 -26.75 8.59
N PRO A 26 -2.24 -27.28 7.76
CA PRO A 26 -2.05 -27.23 6.32
C PRO A 26 -1.82 -25.76 5.93
N ALA A 27 -0.80 -25.51 5.11
CA ALA A 27 -0.56 -24.17 4.60
C ALA A 27 -1.87 -23.64 3.99
N PRO A 28 -2.25 -22.38 4.24
CA PRO A 28 -3.45 -21.82 3.64
C PRO A 28 -3.40 -22.05 2.13
N ALA A 29 -4.51 -22.55 1.57
CA ALA A 29 -4.60 -22.78 0.14
C ALA A 29 -4.31 -21.47 -0.60
N ARG A 30 -3.44 -21.52 -1.62
CA ARG A 30 -3.14 -20.35 -2.43
C ARG A 30 -4.44 -19.77 -3.00
N PRO A 31 -4.64 -18.44 -2.95
CA PRO A 31 -5.84 -17.83 -3.48
C PRO A 31 -5.95 -18.11 -4.98
N SER A 32 -7.16 -18.39 -5.47
CA SER A 32 -7.39 -18.56 -6.91
C SER A 32 -7.15 -17.24 -7.65
N ARG A 33 -6.77 -17.29 -8.94
CA ARG A 33 -6.62 -16.08 -9.77
C ARG A 33 -7.82 -15.12 -9.67
N PRO A 34 -9.09 -15.57 -9.74
CA PRO A 34 -10.23 -14.67 -9.56
C PRO A 34 -10.30 -14.02 -8.18
N ALA A 35 -9.90 -14.72 -7.12
CA ALA A 35 -9.86 -14.15 -5.77
C ALA A 35 -8.75 -13.08 -5.65
N GLN A 36 -7.58 -13.34 -6.24
CA GLN A 36 -6.47 -12.39 -6.30
C GLN A 36 -6.86 -11.12 -7.09
N LEU A 37 -7.48 -11.28 -8.25
CA LEU A 37 -7.94 -10.17 -9.09
C LEU A 37 -8.96 -9.30 -8.34
N ARG A 38 -9.96 -9.91 -7.68
CA ARG A 38 -10.93 -9.15 -6.87
C ARG A 38 -10.29 -8.40 -5.71
N ALA A 39 -9.32 -9.00 -5.02
CA ALA A 39 -8.60 -8.34 -3.93
C ALA A 39 -7.80 -7.13 -4.44
N LEU A 40 -7.13 -7.27 -5.59
CA LEU A 40 -6.42 -6.17 -6.24
C LEU A 40 -7.38 -5.05 -6.64
N VAL A 41 -8.47 -5.36 -7.35
CA VAL A 41 -9.48 -4.38 -7.77
C VAL A 41 -10.09 -3.64 -6.57
N ALA A 42 -10.38 -4.34 -5.47
CA ALA A 42 -10.93 -3.71 -4.26
C ALA A 42 -9.99 -2.63 -3.69
N VAL A 43 -8.69 -2.90 -3.60
CA VAL A 43 -7.72 -1.89 -3.13
C VAL A 43 -7.60 -0.73 -4.14
N LEU A 44 -7.63 -1.03 -5.44
CA LEU A 44 -7.59 0.01 -6.48
C LEU A 44 -8.84 0.88 -6.51
N ASP A 45 -10.00 0.34 -6.17
CA ASP A 45 -11.24 1.09 -6.03
C ASP A 45 -11.17 2.12 -4.92
N GLU A 46 -10.67 1.70 -3.75
CA GLU A 46 -10.44 2.61 -2.63
C GLU A 46 -9.37 3.67 -2.98
N ALA A 47 -8.32 3.26 -3.70
CA ALA A 47 -7.28 4.17 -4.19
C ALA A 47 -7.84 5.24 -5.14
N VAL A 48 -8.62 4.83 -6.14
CA VAL A 48 -9.26 5.76 -7.09
C VAL A 48 -10.27 6.66 -6.38
N ALA A 49 -11.04 6.15 -5.41
CA ALA A 49 -11.93 6.98 -4.61
C ALA A 49 -11.17 8.05 -3.80
N ALA A 50 -10.00 7.71 -3.26
CA ALA A 50 -9.14 8.65 -2.53
C ALA A 50 -8.51 9.72 -3.43
N GLN A 51 -8.47 9.55 -4.76
CA GLN A 51 -7.91 10.55 -5.66
C GLN A 51 -8.70 11.85 -5.68
N THR A 52 -10.03 11.82 -5.58
CA THR A 52 -10.84 13.04 -5.64
C THR A 52 -10.48 14.05 -4.54
N PRO A 53 -10.46 13.66 -3.24
CA PRO A 53 -10.05 14.58 -2.19
C PRO A 53 -8.53 14.88 -2.20
N ALA A 54 -7.69 13.98 -2.72
CA ALA A 54 -6.26 14.24 -2.91
C ALA A 54 -6.00 15.28 -4.01
N ASP A 55 -6.70 15.18 -5.13
CA ASP A 55 -6.66 16.11 -6.26
C ASP A 55 -7.10 17.51 -5.83
N ALA A 56 -8.24 17.61 -5.13
CA ALA A 56 -8.70 18.88 -4.58
C ALA A 56 -7.70 19.49 -3.58
N ALA A 57 -7.06 18.67 -2.74
CA ALA A 57 -6.05 19.14 -1.79
C ALA A 57 -4.79 19.65 -2.52
N VAL A 58 -4.36 18.98 -3.59
CA VAL A 58 -3.23 19.41 -4.43
C VAL A 58 -3.57 20.70 -5.18
N ALA A 59 -4.73 20.78 -5.83
CA ALA A 59 -5.16 21.97 -6.55
C ALA A 59 -5.23 23.20 -5.62
N ALA A 60 -5.74 23.02 -4.38
CA ALA A 60 -5.79 24.09 -3.37
C ALA A 60 -4.41 24.63 -2.95
N CYS A 61 -3.32 23.89 -3.17
CA CYS A 61 -1.95 24.39 -2.97
C CYS A 61 -1.52 25.40 -4.05
N GLY A 62 -2.11 25.33 -5.24
CA GLY A 62 -1.81 26.20 -6.38
C GLY A 62 -2.70 27.43 -6.50
N GLU A 63 -3.72 27.57 -5.65
CA GLU A 63 -4.63 28.73 -5.67
C GLU A 63 -3.89 30.06 -5.40
N PRO A 64 -4.26 31.17 -6.07
CA PRO A 64 -3.66 32.47 -5.81
C PRO A 64 -3.80 32.92 -4.34
N GLY A 65 -2.78 33.62 -3.86
CA GLY A 65 -2.78 34.20 -2.51
C GLY A 65 -2.35 33.23 -1.40
N PRO A 66 -2.61 33.59 -0.13
CA PRO A 66 -2.15 32.81 1.01
C PRO A 66 -2.84 31.43 1.10
N VAL A 67 -2.06 30.36 1.09
CA VAL A 67 -2.56 29.00 1.28
C VAL A 67 -2.97 28.78 2.74
N SER A 68 -4.19 28.27 2.94
CA SER A 68 -4.77 28.09 4.27
C SER A 68 -4.14 26.93 5.06
N ARG A 69 -4.19 27.00 6.40
CA ARG A 69 -3.85 25.85 7.27
C ARG A 69 -4.77 24.64 7.03
N GLN A 70 -5.99 24.86 6.53
CA GLN A 70 -6.91 23.78 6.19
C GLN A 70 -6.41 22.96 5.01
N THR A 71 -5.80 23.60 4.01
CA THR A 71 -5.12 22.94 2.89
C THR A 71 -4.01 22.02 3.39
N ALA A 72 -3.13 22.50 4.28
CA ALA A 72 -2.08 21.67 4.87
C ALA A 72 -2.63 20.42 5.58
N ARG A 73 -3.71 20.59 6.36
CA ARG A 73 -4.38 19.47 7.05
C ARG A 73 -5.03 18.51 6.06
N ALA A 74 -5.61 19.01 4.98
CA ALA A 74 -6.21 18.18 3.93
C ALA A 74 -5.13 17.32 3.26
N CYS A 75 -4.03 17.93 2.79
CA CYS A 75 -2.91 17.18 2.21
C CYS A 75 -2.37 16.13 3.18
N GLY A 76 -2.17 16.47 4.46
CA GLY A 76 -1.71 15.50 5.47
C GLY A 76 -2.62 14.30 5.64
N ARG A 77 -3.95 14.50 5.67
CA ARG A 77 -4.93 13.39 5.71
C ARG A 77 -4.84 12.52 4.46
N GLN A 78 -4.67 13.13 3.29
CA GLN A 78 -4.57 12.39 2.03
C GLN A 78 -3.26 11.63 1.93
N SER A 79 -2.14 12.19 2.39
CA SER A 79 -0.86 11.47 2.47
C SER A 79 -0.98 10.21 3.34
N ILE A 80 -1.60 10.31 4.53
CA ILE A 80 -1.83 9.13 5.39
C ILE A 80 -2.69 8.09 4.70
N THR A 81 -3.77 8.53 4.04
CA THR A 81 -4.72 7.65 3.34
C THR A 81 -4.02 6.90 2.20
N LEU A 82 -3.31 7.61 1.33
CA LEU A 82 -2.58 7.01 0.20
C LEU A 82 -1.42 6.12 0.67
N HIS A 83 -0.72 6.48 1.75
CA HIS A 83 0.29 5.60 2.34
C HIS A 83 -0.31 4.28 2.81
N ARG A 84 -1.44 4.30 3.53
CA ARG A 84 -2.12 3.09 3.98
C ARG A 84 -2.59 2.22 2.83
N LEU A 85 -3.16 2.84 1.79
CA LEU A 85 -3.60 2.13 0.58
C LEU A 85 -2.42 1.50 -0.17
N ARG A 86 -1.31 2.22 -0.29
CA ARG A 86 -0.09 1.68 -0.90
C ARG A 86 0.48 0.50 -0.10
N THR A 87 0.52 0.58 1.22
CA THR A 87 0.93 -0.55 2.07
C THR A 87 0.00 -1.74 1.86
N ARG A 88 -1.32 -1.55 1.96
CA ARG A 88 -2.31 -2.61 1.70
C ARG A 88 -2.17 -3.23 0.32
N LEU A 89 -1.92 -2.41 -0.70
CA LEU A 89 -1.68 -2.87 -2.07
C LEU A 89 -0.46 -3.77 -2.14
N GLN A 90 0.64 -3.38 -1.48
CA GLN A 90 1.91 -4.13 -1.46
C GLN A 90 1.82 -5.41 -0.62
N ASP A 91 0.96 -5.43 0.39
CA ASP A 91 0.72 -6.59 1.25
C ASP A 91 -0.19 -7.66 0.60
N LEU A 92 -0.76 -7.39 -0.58
CA LEU A 92 -1.54 -8.39 -1.31
C LEU A 92 -0.65 -9.56 -1.75
N GLU A 93 -1.02 -10.77 -1.32
CA GLU A 93 -0.40 -12.01 -1.76
C GLU A 93 -0.90 -12.40 -3.16
N LEU A 94 -0.18 -11.92 -4.19
CA LEU A 94 -0.45 -12.24 -5.59
C LEU A 94 0.59 -13.24 -6.11
N THR A 95 0.13 -14.29 -6.78
CA THR A 95 1.00 -15.30 -7.41
C THR A 95 0.95 -15.27 -8.93
N GLU A 96 -0.12 -14.71 -9.51
CA GLU A 96 -0.29 -14.65 -10.96
C GLU A 96 0.62 -13.55 -11.56
N PRO A 97 1.48 -13.87 -12.54
CA PRO A 97 2.52 -12.93 -13.01
C PRO A 97 1.98 -11.61 -13.58
N ASP A 98 0.84 -11.64 -14.25
CA ASP A 98 0.14 -10.45 -14.75
C ASP A 98 -0.37 -9.57 -13.60
N LEU A 99 -0.96 -10.17 -12.57
CA LEU A 99 -1.47 -9.44 -11.40
C LEU A 99 -0.32 -8.84 -10.57
N VAL A 100 0.81 -9.55 -10.43
CA VAL A 100 2.03 -9.02 -9.79
C VAL A 100 2.57 -7.80 -10.55
N ARG A 101 2.59 -7.84 -11.89
CA ARG A 101 3.00 -6.68 -12.70
C ARG A 101 2.02 -5.51 -12.55
N ALA A 102 0.72 -5.79 -12.51
CA ALA A 102 -0.30 -4.77 -12.32
C ALA A 102 -0.20 -4.11 -10.93
N GLN A 103 -0.01 -4.89 -9.87
CA GLN A 103 0.24 -4.40 -8.51
C GLN A 103 1.49 -3.50 -8.46
N ALA A 104 2.60 -3.93 -9.05
CA ALA A 104 3.82 -3.12 -9.10
C ALA A 104 3.62 -1.80 -9.88
N HIS A 105 2.82 -1.83 -10.95
CA HIS A 105 2.49 -0.62 -11.70
C HIS A 105 1.61 0.34 -10.88
N ALA A 106 0.55 -0.16 -10.26
CA ALA A 106 -0.31 0.61 -9.37
C ALA A 106 0.46 1.22 -8.20
N ALA A 107 1.40 0.48 -7.60
CA ALA A 107 2.23 0.98 -6.51
C ALA A 107 3.12 2.17 -6.94
N ARG A 108 3.60 2.18 -8.18
CA ARG A 108 4.34 3.33 -8.75
C ARG A 108 3.44 4.55 -8.97
N LEU A 109 2.23 4.34 -9.46
CA LEU A 109 1.25 5.42 -9.65
C LEU A 109 0.85 6.05 -8.31
N LEU A 110 0.58 5.23 -7.28
CA LEU A 110 0.31 5.74 -5.93
C LEU A 110 1.53 6.44 -5.29
N ALA A 111 2.74 5.96 -5.58
CA ALA A 111 3.95 6.65 -5.13
C ALA A 111 4.08 8.04 -5.77
N TYR A 112 3.65 8.20 -7.02
CA TYR A 112 3.59 9.50 -7.68
C TYR A 112 2.55 10.42 -7.03
N ASP A 113 1.34 9.93 -6.73
CA ASP A 113 0.32 10.74 -6.05
C ASP A 113 0.82 11.23 -4.67
N LEU A 114 1.53 10.38 -3.93
CA LEU A 114 2.20 10.75 -2.68
C LEU A 114 3.29 11.80 -2.88
N TRP A 115 4.10 11.67 -3.93
CA TRP A 115 5.12 12.66 -4.27
C TRP A 115 4.49 14.00 -4.64
N MET A 116 3.43 14.00 -5.46
CA MET A 116 2.70 15.21 -5.86
C MET A 116 2.13 15.96 -4.65
N LEU A 117 1.53 15.26 -3.69
CA LEU A 117 1.05 15.88 -2.44
C LEU A 117 2.18 16.55 -1.66
N ARG A 118 3.31 15.86 -1.52
CA ARG A 118 4.48 16.39 -0.80
C ARG A 118 5.06 17.60 -1.52
N GLU A 119 5.24 17.52 -2.83
CA GLU A 119 5.81 18.60 -3.63
C GLU A 119 4.91 19.84 -3.61
N SER A 120 3.61 19.64 -3.73
CA SER A 120 2.63 20.72 -3.64
C SER A 120 2.65 21.42 -2.28
N LEU A 121 2.81 20.66 -1.18
CA LEU A 121 2.99 21.23 0.15
C LEU A 121 4.31 22.01 0.28
N ASN A 122 5.42 21.49 -0.25
CA ASN A 122 6.71 22.18 -0.23
C ASN A 122 6.62 23.52 -0.95
N LEU A 123 5.97 23.55 -2.11
CA LEU A 123 5.75 24.78 -2.89
C LEU A 123 4.82 25.76 -2.14
N ALA A 124 3.72 25.27 -1.57
CA ALA A 124 2.73 26.10 -0.86
C ALA A 124 3.25 26.77 0.41
N PHE A 125 4.07 26.04 1.18
CA PHE A 125 4.54 26.44 2.51
C PHE A 125 6.04 26.69 2.57
N THR A 126 6.68 26.96 1.42
CA THR A 126 8.09 27.39 1.40
C THR A 126 8.28 28.68 2.21
N VAL A 127 9.39 28.74 2.94
CA VAL A 127 9.82 29.94 3.67
C VAL A 127 10.36 31.00 2.70
N HIS A 128 10.94 30.57 1.57
CA HIS A 128 11.54 31.44 0.56
C HIS A 128 10.65 31.49 -0.69
N ARG A 129 9.75 32.47 -0.73
CA ARG A 129 8.86 32.71 -1.87
C ARG A 129 9.54 33.59 -2.92
N GLU A 130 10.36 32.97 -3.74
CA GLU A 130 10.91 33.61 -4.93
C GLU A 130 9.89 33.57 -6.10
N PRO A 131 9.94 34.51 -7.05
CA PRO A 131 9.01 34.55 -8.18
C PRO A 131 8.92 33.23 -8.96
N ARG A 132 10.05 32.51 -9.09
CA ARG A 132 10.09 31.20 -9.75
C ARG A 132 9.31 30.13 -8.97
N THR A 133 9.46 30.10 -7.65
CA THR A 133 8.77 29.14 -6.78
C THR A 133 7.28 29.43 -6.74
N GLU A 134 6.89 30.70 -6.71
CA GLU A 134 5.49 31.10 -6.79
C GLU A 134 4.88 30.74 -8.15
N ALA A 135 5.59 30.99 -9.25
CA ALA A 135 5.14 30.57 -10.58
C ALA A 135 5.00 29.04 -10.71
N ALA A 136 5.87 28.26 -10.06
CA ALA A 136 5.74 26.80 -10.00
C ALA A 136 4.53 26.37 -9.17
N ARG A 137 4.31 27.00 -8.01
CA ARG A 137 3.16 26.76 -7.15
C ARG A 137 1.85 27.02 -7.89
N LEU A 138 1.72 28.15 -8.58
CA LEU A 138 0.52 28.52 -9.34
C LEU A 138 0.22 27.60 -10.54
N ARG A 139 1.17 26.75 -10.95
CA ARG A 139 0.94 25.72 -11.97
C ARG A 139 0.41 24.41 -11.41
N VAL A 140 0.39 24.24 -10.08
CA VAL A 140 -0.18 23.07 -9.42
C VAL A 140 -1.69 23.13 -9.53
N ASN A 141 -2.29 22.12 -10.15
CA ASN A 141 -3.74 22.10 -10.43
C ASN A 141 -4.39 20.72 -10.24
N GLY A 142 -3.74 19.83 -9.48
CA GLY A 142 -4.23 18.47 -9.20
C GLY A 142 -3.15 17.41 -9.34
N LEU A 143 -3.57 16.14 -9.29
CA LEU A 143 -2.68 14.98 -9.40
C LEU A 143 -2.23 14.72 -10.85
N GLY A 144 -2.99 15.21 -11.83
CA GLY A 144 -2.64 15.13 -13.25
C GLY A 144 -2.73 13.72 -13.85
N ARG A 145 -2.01 13.50 -14.96
CA ARG A 145 -2.14 12.32 -15.83
C ARG A 145 -1.95 10.98 -15.12
N HIS A 146 -1.11 10.90 -14.09
CA HIS A 146 -0.83 9.64 -13.41
C HIS A 146 -2.03 9.15 -12.59
N ALA A 147 -2.86 10.08 -12.10
CA ALA A 147 -4.13 9.70 -11.47
C ALA A 147 -5.08 9.07 -12.50
N ASP A 148 -5.13 9.58 -13.72
CA ASP A 148 -5.90 8.98 -14.81
C ASP A 148 -5.35 7.61 -15.24
N ASP A 149 -4.03 7.45 -15.25
CA ASP A 149 -3.38 6.15 -15.52
C ASP A 149 -3.81 5.10 -14.47
N LEU A 150 -3.96 5.48 -13.20
CA LEU A 150 -4.45 4.57 -12.15
C LEU A 150 -5.92 4.21 -12.35
N ARG A 151 -6.76 5.17 -12.75
CA ARG A 151 -8.19 4.93 -13.09
C ARG A 151 -8.29 3.94 -14.25
N ARG A 152 -7.54 4.17 -15.33
CA ARG A 152 -7.49 3.28 -16.50
C ARG A 152 -7.03 1.87 -16.13
N LEU A 153 -6.00 1.74 -15.30
CA LEU A 153 -5.53 0.45 -14.82
C LEU A 153 -6.62 -0.29 -14.02
N ARG A 154 -7.27 0.40 -13.08
CA ARG A 154 -8.40 -0.16 -12.32
C ARG A 154 -9.52 -0.61 -13.25
N ASP A 155 -9.95 0.25 -14.18
CA ASP A 155 -11.06 -0.04 -15.08
C ASP A 155 -10.79 -1.26 -15.96
N GLY A 156 -9.56 -1.41 -16.46
CA GLY A 156 -9.14 -2.60 -17.21
C GLY A 156 -9.22 -3.88 -16.38
N LEU A 157 -8.67 -3.87 -15.16
CA LEU A 157 -8.73 -5.02 -14.26
C LEU A 157 -10.16 -5.35 -13.80
N ARG A 158 -11.02 -4.34 -13.62
CA ARG A 158 -12.42 -4.54 -13.28
C ARG A 158 -13.19 -5.20 -14.42
N ALA A 159 -12.92 -4.81 -15.67
CA ALA A 159 -13.53 -5.46 -16.84
C ALA A 159 -13.13 -6.95 -16.95
N GLU A 160 -11.93 -7.32 -16.51
CA GLU A 160 -11.51 -8.72 -16.42
C GLU A 160 -12.17 -9.49 -15.28
N ALA A 161 -12.64 -8.79 -14.23
CA ALA A 161 -13.16 -9.43 -13.02
C ALA A 161 -14.60 -9.94 -13.14
N GLY A 162 -15.39 -9.42 -14.10
CA GLY A 162 -16.80 -9.77 -14.32
C GLY A 162 -17.72 -9.13 -13.30
#